data_AF-A0A3N8E3Q3-F1
#
_entry.id   AF-A0A3N8E3Q3-F1
#
_cell.length_a   1.000
_cell.length_b   1.000
_cell.length_c   1.000
_cell.angle_alpha   90.00
_cell.angle_beta   90.00
_cell.angle_gamma   90.00
#
_symmetry.space_group_name_H-M   'P 1'
#
loop_
_entity.id
_entity.type
_entity.pdbx_description
1 polymer ?
#
loop_
_entity_poly.entity_id
_entity_poly.type
_entity_poly.pdbx_seq_one_letter_code
_entity_poly.pdbx_strand_id
1 'polypeptide(L)'
;MRTIALIVLTCLALTACGGDDSSSSPAQAGNGAESTNNGRIGGSDGSGNSTLTLRYDALPTAADQASFLTLINNEGAKGYRYLGDYFYDASNGGSQSIFVNDGAAQTYTYQLQATPTSMTGFVSQANAQGTSGYRFEGPLTYGYLYRKDGGSSATYTYTTTDLSTDPDAFVAQANGEGQSGYWFLGPMVAGSEQANVYMKDNASNATYTYDVVMPTSTVGDFITQANSEGAKGYRSKGKMQFGPLQPTGAINLSWIYMKDQTQSATFTYQSAAVQATGASFVQQLNTFGAQGNAYLGDLPLGMPSPTASFYFEASNCTGFLCTTLNPLTQN
;
A
#
# COMPACT_ATOMS: atom_id res chain seq x y z
N MET A 1 -16.51 -32.40 -9.96
CA MET A 1 -16.80 -31.88 -8.62
C MET A 1 -15.67 -30.94 -8.26
N ARG A 2 -15.91 -29.62 -8.34
CA ARG A 2 -14.88 -28.60 -8.13
C ARG A 2 -15.18 -27.89 -6.82
N THR A 3 -14.28 -28.06 -5.86
CA THR A 3 -14.33 -27.41 -4.55
C THR A 3 -13.93 -25.95 -4.73
N ILE A 4 -14.89 -25.06 -4.50
CA ILE A 4 -14.70 -23.61 -4.44
C ILE A 4 -14.02 -23.32 -3.09
N ALA A 5 -12.78 -22.82 -3.12
CA ALA A 5 -12.13 -22.28 -1.93
C ALA A 5 -12.69 -20.87 -1.69
N LEU A 6 -13.73 -20.78 -0.86
CA LEU A 6 -14.18 -19.54 -0.24
C LEU A 6 -13.08 -19.08 0.74
N ILE A 7 -12.58 -17.85 0.60
CA ILE A 7 -11.89 -17.16 1.69
C ILE A 7 -12.98 -16.80 2.70
N VAL A 8 -13.11 -17.62 3.75
CA VAL A 8 -14.03 -17.39 4.85
C VAL A 8 -13.40 -16.38 5.79
N LEU A 9 -13.92 -15.14 5.77
CA LEU A 9 -13.68 -14.14 6.80
C LEU A 9 -14.57 -14.49 8.01
N THR A 10 -14.02 -15.24 8.97
CA THR A 10 -14.73 -15.58 10.21
C THR A 10 -14.77 -14.37 11.15
N CYS A 11 -15.92 -13.68 11.21
CA CYS A 11 -16.26 -12.77 12.30
C CYS A 11 -16.59 -13.59 13.56
N LEU A 12 -15.70 -13.57 14.55
CA LEU A 12 -16.01 -14.03 15.91
C LEU A 12 -16.60 -12.86 16.69
N ALA A 13 -17.93 -12.86 16.82
CA ALA A 13 -18.64 -12.02 17.78
C ALA A 13 -18.46 -12.61 19.19
N LEU A 14 -17.82 -11.86 20.08
CA LEU A 14 -17.86 -12.14 21.52
C LEU A 14 -18.80 -11.15 22.20
N THR A 15 -19.90 -11.70 22.72
CA THR A 15 -20.80 -11.05 23.68
C THR A 15 -20.09 -10.89 25.02
N ALA A 16 -20.03 -9.66 25.56
CA ALA A 16 -19.79 -9.44 26.98
C ALA A 16 -20.64 -8.28 27.50
N CYS A 17 -21.36 -8.59 28.56
CA CYS A 17 -22.27 -7.79 29.35
C CYS A 17 -21.50 -7.12 30.49
N GLY A 18 -21.86 -5.87 30.84
CA GLY A 18 -21.84 -5.39 32.22
C GLY A 18 -21.01 -4.14 32.52
N GLY A 19 -21.70 -3.13 33.08
CA GLY A 19 -21.18 -2.34 34.20
C GLY A 19 -21.08 -0.84 33.98
N ASP A 20 -22.15 -0.13 34.32
CA ASP A 20 -22.15 1.32 34.60
C ASP A 20 -21.26 1.65 35.81
N ASP A 21 -20.60 2.82 35.79
CA ASP A 21 -20.69 3.78 36.91
C ASP A 21 -20.12 5.16 36.52
N SER A 22 -20.76 6.17 37.10
CA SER A 22 -20.75 7.58 36.71
C SER A 22 -19.78 8.41 37.57
N SER A 23 -19.16 9.45 36.99
CA SER A 23 -19.05 10.77 37.66
C SER A 23 -18.49 11.89 36.76
N SER A 24 -19.38 12.87 36.54
CA SER A 24 -19.26 14.29 36.11
C SER A 24 -18.07 15.08 36.69
N SER A 25 -17.27 15.85 35.93
CA SER A 25 -17.43 17.26 35.43
C SER A 25 -16.33 18.19 36.04
N PRO A 26 -16.08 19.45 35.59
CA PRO A 26 -16.48 20.18 34.38
C PRO A 26 -15.32 20.89 33.62
N ALA A 27 -15.72 21.59 32.55
CA ALA A 27 -15.00 22.35 31.53
C ALA A 27 -14.02 23.46 31.97
N GLN A 28 -13.11 23.83 31.05
CA GLN A 28 -12.65 25.21 30.91
C GLN A 28 -12.39 25.59 29.44
N ALA A 29 -12.91 26.76 29.06
CA ALA A 29 -12.78 27.38 27.75
C ALA A 29 -11.51 28.24 27.66
N GLY A 30 -10.90 28.31 26.47
CA GLY A 30 -9.79 29.21 26.15
C GLY A 30 -9.73 29.50 24.65
N ASN A 31 -9.95 30.76 24.30
CA ASN A 31 -9.99 31.30 22.94
C ASN A 31 -8.59 31.51 22.33
N GLY A 32 -8.50 31.33 21.00
CA GLY A 32 -7.88 32.28 20.06
C GLY A 32 -6.38 32.15 19.77
N ALA A 33 -6.04 31.86 18.50
CA ALA A 33 -5.19 32.73 17.67
C ALA A 33 -5.09 32.18 16.23
N GLU A 34 -5.53 32.99 15.27
CA GLU A 34 -5.27 32.86 13.85
C GLU A 34 -3.77 33.08 13.55
N SER A 35 -3.19 32.28 12.67
CA SER A 35 -1.91 32.57 12.04
C SER A 35 -1.98 32.23 10.56
N THR A 36 -2.29 33.26 9.76
CA THR A 36 -2.00 33.34 8.33
C THR A 36 -0.51 33.10 8.08
N ASN A 37 -0.16 32.20 7.16
CA ASN A 37 1.14 32.26 6.51
C ASN A 37 1.01 32.07 5.01
N ASN A 38 1.49 33.10 4.31
CA ASN A 38 1.51 33.27 2.87
C ASN A 38 2.45 32.28 2.19
N GLY A 39 2.16 32.04 0.92
CA GLY A 39 2.83 31.08 0.07
C GLY A 39 4.34 31.26 -0.10
N ARG A 40 4.98 30.15 -0.45
CA ARG A 40 6.27 30.15 -1.13
C ARG A 40 6.23 29.16 -2.29
N ILE A 41 6.41 29.71 -3.48
CA ILE A 41 6.64 29.06 -4.76
C ILE A 41 8.16 28.83 -4.91
N GLY A 42 8.55 27.75 -5.60
CA GLY A 42 9.90 27.47 -6.09
C GLY A 42 10.57 26.36 -5.28
N GLY A 43 11.21 25.35 -5.84
CA GLY A 43 11.89 25.22 -7.13
C GLY A 43 13.07 24.27 -6.87
N SER A 44 13.43 23.48 -7.87
CA SER A 44 14.37 22.35 -7.84
C SER A 44 15.78 22.66 -7.29
N ASP A 45 16.46 21.57 -6.94
CA ASP A 45 17.90 21.38 -6.70
C ASP A 45 18.39 21.47 -5.25
N GLY A 46 18.53 20.29 -4.63
CA GLY A 46 19.28 20.11 -3.38
C GLY A 46 19.31 18.65 -2.95
N SER A 47 20.47 17.99 -3.09
CA SER A 47 20.78 16.69 -2.49
C SER A 47 20.92 16.83 -0.97
N GLY A 48 19.81 17.10 -0.29
CA GLY A 48 19.69 17.08 1.16
C GLY A 48 18.70 16.01 1.56
N ASN A 49 19.04 15.21 2.57
CA ASN A 49 18.11 14.35 3.29
C ASN A 49 17.00 15.21 3.93
N SER A 50 16.03 15.68 3.15
CA SER A 50 14.77 16.16 3.72
C SER A 50 14.05 14.93 4.22
N THR A 51 14.00 14.74 5.55
CA THR A 51 13.19 13.70 6.17
C THR A 51 11.76 13.83 5.64
N LEU A 52 11.31 12.81 4.89
CA LEU A 52 9.93 12.71 4.42
C LEU A 52 9.03 12.80 5.65
N THR A 53 8.21 13.84 5.77
CA THR A 53 7.28 13.93 6.91
C THR A 53 5.94 13.38 6.44
N LEU A 54 5.66 12.12 6.78
CA LEU A 54 4.39 11.49 6.42
C LEU A 54 3.32 11.89 7.44
N ARG A 55 2.18 12.37 6.93
CA ARG A 55 1.01 12.70 7.73
C ARG A 55 -0.14 11.81 7.33
N TYR A 56 -0.75 11.16 8.29
CA TYR A 56 -1.85 10.24 8.06
C TYR A 56 -3.14 10.81 8.59
N ASP A 57 -4.22 10.57 7.86
CA ASP A 57 -5.57 10.91 8.26
C ASP A 57 -6.49 9.70 8.09
N ALA A 58 -7.59 9.67 8.84
CA ALA A 58 -8.62 8.66 8.70
C ALA A 58 -9.99 9.30 8.75
N LEU A 59 -10.84 8.88 7.82
CA LEU A 59 -12.23 9.32 7.74
C LEU A 59 -13.15 8.09 7.70
N PRO A 60 -14.40 8.21 8.18
CA PRO A 60 -15.37 7.13 8.03
C PRO A 60 -15.49 6.67 6.58
N THR A 61 -15.57 5.37 6.37
CA THR A 61 -15.78 4.81 5.02
C THR A 61 -17.07 5.32 4.43
N ALA A 62 -17.05 5.59 3.12
CA ALA A 62 -18.24 5.99 2.39
C ALA A 62 -19.20 4.80 2.16
N ALA A 63 -20.50 5.09 2.19
CA ALA A 63 -21.56 4.07 2.13
C ALA A 63 -21.84 3.56 0.70
N ASP A 64 -21.44 4.32 -0.33
CA ASP A 64 -21.67 3.98 -1.72
C ASP A 64 -20.55 4.49 -2.63
N GLN A 65 -20.59 4.08 -3.90
CA GLN A 65 -19.59 4.43 -4.90
C GLN A 65 -19.43 5.94 -5.10
N ALA A 66 -20.54 6.70 -5.13
CA ALA A 66 -20.51 8.12 -5.43
C ALA A 66 -19.89 8.91 -4.27
N SER A 67 -20.36 8.63 -3.05
CA SER A 67 -19.81 9.20 -1.82
C SER A 67 -18.35 8.80 -1.60
N PHE A 68 -17.96 7.57 -1.97
CA PHE A 68 -16.57 7.13 -1.92
C PHE A 68 -15.69 7.96 -2.85
N LEU A 69 -16.11 8.13 -4.11
CA LEU A 69 -15.34 8.91 -5.07
C LEU A 69 -15.25 10.38 -4.67
N THR A 70 -16.33 10.96 -4.09
CA THR A 70 -16.31 12.31 -3.51
C THR A 70 -15.32 12.40 -2.35
N LEU A 71 -15.36 11.46 -1.40
CA LEU A 71 -14.47 11.43 -0.24
C LEU A 71 -13.00 11.45 -0.66
N ILE A 72 -12.57 10.51 -1.50
CA ILE A 72 -11.16 10.38 -1.86
C ILE A 72 -10.66 11.52 -2.75
N ASN A 73 -11.52 12.15 -3.56
CA ASN A 73 -11.16 13.34 -4.34
C ASN A 73 -11.09 14.59 -3.46
N ASN A 74 -11.93 14.71 -2.44
CA ASN A 74 -11.85 15.82 -1.47
C ASN A 74 -10.54 15.77 -0.68
N GLU A 75 -10.13 14.59 -0.21
CA GLU A 75 -8.82 14.42 0.44
C GLU A 75 -7.68 14.56 -0.56
N GLY A 76 -7.85 14.03 -1.78
CA GLY A 76 -6.91 14.21 -2.89
C GLY A 76 -6.63 15.68 -3.20
N ALA A 77 -7.64 16.55 -3.17
CA ALA A 77 -7.47 17.99 -3.37
C ALA A 77 -6.65 18.69 -2.26
N LYS A 78 -6.52 18.04 -1.08
CA LYS A 78 -5.68 18.50 0.03
C LYS A 78 -4.27 17.88 0.01
N GLY A 79 -3.94 17.10 -1.02
CA GLY A 79 -2.67 16.38 -1.13
C GLY A 79 -2.62 15.07 -0.34
N TYR A 80 -3.76 14.50 0.04
CA TYR A 80 -3.83 13.21 0.72
C TYR A 80 -4.14 12.07 -0.27
N ARG A 81 -3.31 11.04 -0.26
CA ARG A 81 -3.47 9.84 -1.07
C ARG A 81 -4.21 8.76 -0.30
N TYR A 82 -5.20 8.15 -0.94
CA TYR A 82 -5.94 7.02 -0.37
C TYR A 82 -5.06 5.76 -0.30
N LEU A 83 -5.05 5.10 0.86
CA LEU A 83 -4.27 3.89 1.12
C LEU A 83 -5.10 2.62 1.26
N GLY A 84 -6.42 2.74 1.44
CA GLY A 84 -7.31 1.59 1.68
C GLY A 84 -8.23 1.81 2.87
N ASP A 85 -9.23 0.93 2.97
CA ASP A 85 -10.13 0.87 4.12
C ASP A 85 -9.60 -0.12 5.15
N TYR A 86 -9.57 0.31 6.41
CA TYR A 86 -9.17 -0.48 7.57
C TYR A 86 -10.40 -0.74 8.45
N PHE A 87 -10.48 -1.95 8.99
CA PHE A 87 -11.64 -2.42 9.73
C PHE A 87 -11.29 -2.58 11.21
N TYR A 88 -11.91 -1.77 12.05
CA TYR A 88 -11.87 -1.89 13.51
C TYR A 88 -13.24 -2.30 14.03
N ASP A 89 -13.30 -2.76 15.28
CA ASP A 89 -14.57 -3.05 15.93
C ASP A 89 -15.48 -1.80 15.91
N ALA A 90 -16.79 -2.00 15.73
CA ALA A 90 -17.77 -0.92 15.65
C ALA A 90 -17.80 -0.04 16.91
N SER A 91 -17.51 -0.58 18.10
CA SER A 91 -17.37 0.21 19.33
C SER A 91 -16.05 0.98 19.40
N ASN A 92 -15.10 0.66 18.52
CA ASN A 92 -13.70 1.10 18.55
C ASN A 92 -13.28 1.84 17.27
N GLY A 93 -14.22 2.57 16.66
CA GLY A 93 -13.97 3.42 15.49
C GLY A 93 -14.48 2.86 14.17
N GLY A 94 -14.95 1.61 14.10
CA GLY A 94 -15.54 1.04 12.89
C GLY A 94 -14.60 1.05 11.69
N SER A 95 -15.16 0.95 10.47
CA SER A 95 -14.38 1.01 9.24
C SER A 95 -13.93 2.44 8.93
N GLN A 96 -12.65 2.60 8.58
CA GLN A 96 -12.02 3.89 8.30
C GLN A 96 -11.27 3.83 6.97
N SER A 97 -11.48 4.82 6.10
CA SER A 97 -10.63 5.07 4.94
C SER A 97 -9.37 5.79 5.39
N ILE A 98 -8.21 5.21 5.12
CA ILE A 98 -6.91 5.74 5.54
C ILE A 98 -6.26 6.52 4.40
N PHE A 99 -5.66 7.65 4.74
CA PHE A 99 -4.99 8.54 3.81
C PHE A 99 -3.58 8.90 4.27
N VAL A 100 -2.71 9.22 3.33
CA VAL A 100 -1.35 9.74 3.60
C VAL A 100 -1.05 10.97 2.77
N ASN A 101 -0.50 12.00 3.39
CA ASN A 101 0.18 13.09 2.72
C ASN A 101 1.69 12.93 2.98
N ASP A 102 2.41 12.63 1.92
CA ASP A 102 3.87 12.45 1.88
C ASP A 102 4.57 13.58 1.12
N GLY A 103 3.82 14.63 0.71
CA GLY A 103 4.34 15.73 -0.08
C GLY A 103 4.78 15.36 -1.50
N ALA A 104 4.51 14.14 -1.99
CA ALA A 104 4.96 13.71 -3.32
C ALA A 104 4.21 14.40 -4.46
N ALA A 105 2.95 14.80 -4.24
CA ALA A 105 2.20 15.65 -5.16
C ALA A 105 1.32 16.63 -4.39
N GLN A 106 1.01 17.77 -5.03
CA GLN A 106 0.17 18.80 -4.42
C GLN A 106 -1.30 18.39 -4.32
N THR A 107 -1.76 17.57 -5.28
CA THR A 107 -3.13 17.06 -5.31
C THR A 107 -3.17 15.67 -5.94
N TYR A 108 -4.25 14.95 -5.69
CA TYR A 108 -4.57 13.67 -6.32
C TYR A 108 -6.00 13.69 -6.84
N THR A 109 -6.22 13.19 -8.05
CA THR A 109 -7.55 12.99 -8.64
C THR A 109 -7.80 11.52 -8.85
N TYR A 110 -8.99 11.04 -8.50
CA TYR A 110 -9.37 9.65 -8.59
C TYR A 110 -10.55 9.45 -9.51
N GLN A 111 -10.58 8.28 -10.15
CA GLN A 111 -11.71 7.80 -10.91
C GLN A 111 -11.87 6.29 -10.74
N LEU A 112 -13.10 5.83 -10.91
CA LEU A 112 -13.44 4.41 -10.94
C LEU A 112 -13.80 4.02 -12.37
N GLN A 113 -13.31 2.86 -12.77
CA GLN A 113 -13.71 2.21 -14.01
C GLN A 113 -14.40 0.89 -13.70
N ALA A 114 -15.26 0.43 -14.60
CA ALA A 114 -15.91 -0.87 -14.47
C ALA A 114 -14.86 -1.99 -14.39
N THR A 115 -15.17 -3.04 -13.64
CA THR A 115 -14.31 -4.22 -13.52
C THR A 115 -14.25 -4.97 -14.85
N PRO A 116 -13.07 -5.13 -15.47
CA PRO A 116 -12.90 -5.92 -16.69
C PRO A 116 -13.19 -7.40 -16.46
N THR A 117 -13.71 -8.08 -17.48
CA THR A 117 -14.04 -9.52 -17.43
C THR A 117 -12.92 -10.43 -17.94
N SER A 118 -11.77 -9.87 -18.34
CA SER A 118 -10.58 -10.61 -18.78
C SER A 118 -9.32 -9.78 -18.53
N MET A 119 -8.15 -10.42 -18.52
CA MET A 119 -6.86 -9.75 -18.37
C MET A 119 -6.55 -8.87 -19.58
N THR A 120 -6.91 -9.29 -20.79
CA THR A 120 -6.79 -8.43 -21.99
C THR A 120 -7.65 -7.16 -21.83
N GLY A 121 -8.89 -7.31 -21.36
CA GLY A 121 -9.77 -6.16 -21.09
C GLY A 121 -9.18 -5.23 -20.04
N PHE A 122 -8.57 -5.78 -18.99
CA PHE A 122 -7.82 -4.99 -18.01
C PHE A 122 -6.66 -4.23 -18.63
N VAL A 123 -5.79 -4.89 -19.40
CA VAL A 123 -4.63 -4.23 -20.02
C VAL A 123 -5.08 -3.10 -20.95
N SER A 124 -6.12 -3.32 -21.76
CA SER A 124 -6.69 -2.26 -22.60
C SER A 124 -7.22 -1.08 -21.79
N GLN A 125 -8.00 -1.34 -20.74
CA GLN A 125 -8.52 -0.28 -19.87
C GLN A 125 -7.39 0.47 -19.16
N ALA A 126 -6.45 -0.25 -18.55
CA ALA A 126 -5.36 0.35 -17.78
C ALA A 126 -4.44 1.19 -18.65
N ASN A 127 -4.13 0.76 -19.88
CA ASN A 127 -3.36 1.57 -20.83
C ASN A 127 -4.12 2.81 -21.34
N ALA A 128 -5.44 2.72 -21.52
CA ALA A 128 -6.25 3.90 -21.88
C ALA A 128 -6.24 4.95 -20.76
N GLN A 129 -6.38 4.51 -19.49
CA GLN A 129 -6.26 5.40 -18.34
C GLN A 129 -4.84 5.92 -18.16
N GLY A 130 -3.84 5.05 -18.33
CA GLY A 130 -2.42 5.38 -18.23
C GLY A 130 -1.97 6.45 -19.23
N THR A 131 -2.49 6.42 -20.46
CA THR A 131 -2.27 7.45 -21.49
C THR A 131 -2.82 8.82 -21.05
N SER A 132 -3.88 8.82 -20.24
CA SER A 132 -4.48 10.04 -19.67
C SER A 132 -3.79 10.50 -18.37
N GLY A 133 -2.73 9.81 -17.96
CA GLY A 133 -1.94 10.06 -16.75
C GLY A 133 -2.52 9.45 -15.47
N TYR A 134 -3.44 8.49 -15.59
CA TYR A 134 -4.02 7.80 -14.45
C TYR A 134 -3.32 6.46 -14.21
N ARG A 135 -2.76 6.31 -13.01
CA ARG A 135 -2.16 5.09 -12.48
C ARG A 135 -3.22 4.19 -11.86
N PHE A 136 -3.22 2.90 -12.19
CA PHE A 136 -4.00 1.89 -11.49
C PHE A 136 -3.55 1.78 -10.02
N GLU A 137 -4.49 1.91 -9.08
CA GLU A 137 -4.22 1.77 -7.65
C GLU A 137 -4.66 0.42 -7.09
N GLY A 138 -5.68 -0.20 -7.69
CA GLY A 138 -6.11 -1.55 -7.32
C GLY A 138 -7.58 -1.82 -7.59
N PRO A 139 -7.99 -3.09 -7.48
CA PRO A 139 -9.40 -3.48 -7.51
C PRO A 139 -10.08 -3.07 -6.19
N LEU A 140 -11.28 -2.52 -6.29
CA LEU A 140 -12.16 -2.23 -5.15
C LEU A 140 -13.55 -2.83 -5.41
N THR A 141 -14.36 -2.88 -4.36
CA THR A 141 -15.78 -3.28 -4.45
C THR A 141 -16.56 -2.45 -5.48
N TYR A 142 -16.21 -1.17 -5.64
CA TYR A 142 -16.87 -0.23 -6.55
C TYR A 142 -16.32 -0.24 -7.99
N GLY A 143 -15.35 -1.10 -8.29
CA GLY A 143 -14.66 -1.13 -9.57
C GLY A 143 -13.15 -0.93 -9.42
N TYR A 144 -12.47 -0.65 -10.53
CA TYR A 144 -11.02 -0.49 -10.55
C TYR A 144 -10.66 0.97 -10.33
N LEU A 145 -9.89 1.24 -9.28
CA LEU A 145 -9.48 2.59 -8.89
C LEU A 145 -8.25 3.03 -9.69
N TYR A 146 -8.31 4.24 -10.22
CA TYR A 146 -7.17 4.90 -10.82
C TYR A 146 -6.95 6.28 -10.21
N ARG A 147 -5.69 6.67 -10.05
CA ARG A 147 -5.25 7.95 -9.48
C ARG A 147 -4.38 8.71 -10.47
N LYS A 148 -4.57 10.02 -10.55
CA LYS A 148 -3.70 10.95 -11.26
C LYS A 148 -3.08 11.94 -10.28
N ASP A 149 -1.79 12.19 -10.46
CA ASP A 149 -1.02 13.07 -9.58
C ASP A 149 -1.03 14.48 -10.16
N GLY A 150 -1.48 15.44 -9.35
CA GLY A 150 -1.66 16.82 -9.77
C GLY A 150 -0.34 17.46 -10.19
N GLY A 151 -0.31 18.07 -11.39
CA GLY A 151 0.89 18.66 -11.96
C GLY A 151 1.85 17.67 -12.62
N SER A 152 1.59 16.36 -12.53
CA SER A 152 2.37 15.35 -13.22
C SER A 152 1.97 15.20 -14.69
N SER A 153 2.96 15.10 -15.57
CA SER A 153 2.80 14.70 -16.98
C SER A 153 3.07 13.21 -17.20
N ALA A 154 3.24 12.43 -16.12
CA ALA A 154 3.51 11.00 -16.23
C ALA A 154 2.38 10.29 -16.97
N THR A 155 2.77 9.29 -17.77
CA THR A 155 1.84 8.36 -18.40
C THR A 155 2.29 6.95 -18.06
N TYR A 156 1.34 6.01 -18.07
CA TYR A 156 1.59 4.66 -17.61
C TYR A 156 1.27 3.62 -18.67
N THR A 157 2.14 2.62 -18.78
CA THR A 157 1.92 1.45 -19.64
C THR A 157 1.79 0.21 -18.76
N TYR A 158 0.91 -0.71 -19.13
CA TYR A 158 0.63 -1.94 -18.41
C TYR A 158 0.83 -3.15 -19.30
N THR A 159 1.41 -4.20 -18.72
CA THR A 159 1.53 -5.52 -19.33
C THR A 159 1.20 -6.59 -18.30
N THR A 160 0.96 -7.80 -18.80
CA THR A 160 0.67 -8.97 -17.98
C THR A 160 1.43 -10.17 -18.49
N THR A 161 1.82 -11.03 -17.57
CA THR A 161 2.41 -12.34 -17.87
C THR A 161 1.71 -13.40 -17.02
N ASP A 162 1.84 -14.66 -17.42
CA ASP A 162 1.26 -15.76 -16.65
C ASP A 162 1.81 -15.79 -15.21
N LEU A 163 1.05 -16.42 -14.32
CA LEU A 163 1.50 -16.67 -12.96
C LEU A 163 2.70 -17.62 -12.98
N SER A 164 3.71 -17.27 -12.19
CA SER A 164 4.87 -18.13 -11.97
C SER A 164 4.52 -19.26 -11.00
N THR A 165 5.02 -20.46 -11.28
CA THR A 165 4.73 -21.68 -10.48
C THR A 165 5.66 -21.86 -9.28
N ASP A 166 6.80 -21.18 -9.30
CA ASP A 166 7.84 -21.24 -8.28
C ASP A 166 8.63 -19.92 -8.20
N PRO A 167 9.42 -19.71 -7.13
CA PRO A 167 10.13 -18.46 -6.92
C PRO A 167 11.19 -18.15 -7.98
N ASP A 168 11.91 -19.14 -8.52
CA ASP A 168 12.97 -18.92 -9.50
C ASP A 168 12.37 -18.47 -10.85
N ALA A 169 11.28 -19.12 -11.28
CA ALA A 169 10.51 -18.71 -12.44
C ALA A 169 9.98 -17.27 -12.30
N PHE A 170 9.52 -16.91 -11.10
CA PHE A 170 9.09 -15.54 -10.81
C PHE A 170 10.25 -14.54 -10.92
N VAL A 171 11.40 -14.81 -10.31
CA VAL A 171 12.56 -13.91 -10.37
C VAL A 171 13.00 -13.70 -11.81
N ALA A 172 13.09 -14.76 -12.62
CA ALA A 172 13.46 -14.64 -14.02
C ALA A 172 12.48 -13.75 -14.80
N GLN A 173 11.18 -13.99 -14.62
CA GLN A 173 10.11 -13.22 -15.26
C GLN A 173 10.10 -11.75 -14.82
N ALA A 174 10.07 -11.50 -13.50
CA ALA A 174 10.00 -10.16 -12.94
C ALA A 174 11.26 -9.34 -13.25
N ASN A 175 12.45 -9.96 -13.30
CA ASN A 175 13.67 -9.29 -13.74
C ASN A 175 13.64 -8.97 -15.24
N GLY A 176 13.10 -9.85 -16.09
CA GLY A 176 12.91 -9.56 -17.52
C GLY A 176 12.06 -8.32 -17.77
N GLU A 177 10.90 -8.23 -17.10
CA GLU A 177 10.02 -7.05 -17.14
C GLU A 177 10.70 -5.82 -16.49
N GLY A 178 11.37 -6.04 -15.36
CA GLY A 178 12.11 -5.03 -14.60
C GLY A 178 13.18 -4.31 -15.42
N GLN A 179 13.94 -5.04 -16.24
CA GLN A 179 14.93 -4.46 -17.15
C GLN A 179 14.30 -3.61 -18.26
N SER A 180 13.02 -3.85 -18.59
CA SER A 180 12.25 -3.03 -19.54
C SER A 180 11.60 -1.80 -18.88
N GLY A 181 11.84 -1.60 -17.59
CA GLY A 181 11.30 -0.49 -16.79
C GLY A 181 9.91 -0.77 -16.21
N TYR A 182 9.45 -2.02 -16.25
CA TYR A 182 8.18 -2.42 -15.65
C TYR A 182 8.38 -2.85 -14.20
N TRP A 183 7.64 -2.24 -13.28
CA TRP A 183 7.57 -2.73 -11.92
C TRP A 183 6.38 -3.67 -11.70
N PHE A 184 6.58 -4.64 -10.83
CA PHE A 184 5.58 -5.63 -10.46
C PHE A 184 4.57 -5.02 -9.49
N LEU A 185 3.30 -4.95 -9.92
CA LEU A 185 2.21 -4.55 -9.05
C LEU A 185 1.83 -5.69 -8.10
N GLY A 186 1.57 -6.86 -8.68
CA GLY A 186 1.11 -8.04 -7.97
C GLY A 186 0.38 -9.01 -8.91
N PRO A 187 0.02 -10.20 -8.43
CA PRO A 187 -0.94 -11.05 -9.13
C PRO A 187 -2.33 -10.40 -9.06
N MET A 188 -3.08 -10.43 -10.16
CA MET A 188 -4.43 -9.89 -10.23
C MET A 188 -5.36 -10.88 -10.93
N VAL A 189 -6.64 -10.86 -10.52
CA VAL A 189 -7.73 -11.59 -11.18
C VAL A 189 -8.59 -10.61 -11.96
N ALA A 190 -8.95 -10.95 -13.20
CA ALA A 190 -9.96 -10.25 -13.99
C ALA A 190 -10.89 -11.27 -14.66
N GLY A 191 -12.18 -11.24 -14.32
CA GLY A 191 -13.10 -12.32 -14.65
C GLY A 191 -12.64 -13.66 -14.07
N SER A 192 -12.41 -14.66 -14.92
CA SER A 192 -11.89 -15.98 -14.53
C SER A 192 -10.38 -16.15 -14.78
N GLU A 193 -9.70 -15.10 -15.26
CA GLU A 193 -8.29 -15.12 -15.60
C GLU A 193 -7.45 -14.54 -14.46
N GLN A 194 -6.24 -15.06 -14.27
CA GLN A 194 -5.29 -14.58 -13.28
C GLN A 194 -3.90 -14.44 -13.93
N ALA A 195 -3.22 -13.33 -13.65
CA ALA A 195 -1.92 -13.03 -14.21
C ALA A 195 -1.09 -12.13 -13.28
N ASN A 196 0.22 -12.12 -13.47
CA ASN A 196 1.10 -11.13 -12.88
C ASN A 196 0.96 -9.82 -13.65
N VAL A 197 0.71 -8.73 -12.94
CA VAL A 197 0.54 -7.40 -13.54
C VAL A 197 1.78 -6.57 -13.31
N TYR A 198 2.22 -5.91 -14.38
CA TYR A 198 3.31 -4.96 -14.34
C TYR A 198 2.90 -3.62 -14.93
N MET A 199 3.54 -2.57 -14.43
CA MET A 199 3.28 -1.19 -14.84
C MET A 199 4.62 -0.52 -15.15
N LYS A 200 4.64 0.43 -16.08
CA LYS A 200 5.79 1.28 -16.37
C LYS A 200 5.34 2.72 -16.31
N ASP A 201 6.11 3.56 -15.63
CA ASP A 201 6.02 5.01 -15.78
C ASP A 201 6.86 5.40 -17.01
N ASN A 202 6.20 5.90 -18.05
CA ASN A 202 6.85 6.23 -19.30
C ASN A 202 7.76 7.46 -19.20
N ALA A 203 7.65 8.26 -18.13
CA ALA A 203 8.55 9.37 -17.86
C ALA A 203 9.81 8.97 -17.08
N SER A 204 9.86 7.73 -16.56
CA SER A 204 10.98 7.23 -15.76
C SER A 204 11.95 6.39 -16.59
N ASN A 205 13.24 6.50 -16.26
CA ASN A 205 14.29 5.62 -16.75
C ASN A 205 14.64 4.49 -15.76
N ALA A 206 13.90 4.37 -14.66
CA ALA A 206 14.11 3.35 -13.65
C ALA A 206 14.01 1.93 -14.25
N THR A 207 14.93 1.07 -13.84
CA THR A 207 14.89 -0.37 -14.09
C THR A 207 14.88 -1.09 -12.75
N TYR A 208 14.28 -2.28 -12.73
CA TYR A 208 14.01 -2.99 -11.49
C TYR A 208 14.61 -4.38 -11.49
N THR A 209 15.04 -4.80 -10.30
CA THR A 209 15.43 -6.17 -10.03
C THR A 209 14.70 -6.68 -8.80
N TYR A 210 14.47 -7.98 -8.77
CA TYR A 210 13.69 -8.68 -7.76
C TYR A 210 14.52 -9.79 -7.13
N ASP A 211 14.23 -10.00 -5.85
CA ASP A 211 14.71 -11.14 -5.10
C ASP A 211 13.53 -11.78 -4.36
N VAL A 212 13.65 -13.07 -4.09
CA VAL A 212 12.66 -13.85 -3.36
C VAL A 212 13.35 -14.57 -2.23
N VAL A 213 12.85 -14.36 -1.01
CA VAL A 213 13.43 -14.94 0.19
C VAL A 213 12.37 -15.75 0.92
N MET A 214 12.80 -16.85 1.53
CA MET A 214 11.92 -17.68 2.34
C MET A 214 11.23 -16.85 3.43
N PRO A 215 9.93 -17.08 3.72
CA PRO A 215 9.24 -16.36 4.76
C PRO A 215 9.75 -16.73 6.15
N THR A 216 9.97 -15.71 6.96
CA THR A 216 10.21 -15.86 8.40
C THR A 216 8.89 -16.00 9.16
N SER A 217 8.97 -16.60 10.35
CA SER A 217 7.80 -16.87 11.20
C SER A 217 7.68 -15.93 12.40
N THR A 218 8.68 -15.11 12.68
CA THR A 218 8.68 -14.18 13.82
C THR A 218 8.94 -12.74 13.38
N VAL A 219 8.44 -11.78 14.16
CA VAL A 219 8.65 -10.33 13.93
C VAL A 219 10.14 -9.99 13.90
N GLY A 220 10.92 -10.51 14.85
CA GLY A 220 12.36 -10.27 14.93
C GLY A 220 13.11 -10.81 13.71
N ASP A 221 12.79 -12.03 13.28
CA ASP A 221 13.44 -12.63 12.11
C ASP A 221 13.08 -11.89 10.82
N PHE A 222 11.82 -11.45 10.66
CA PHE A 222 11.41 -10.61 9.54
C PHE A 222 12.19 -9.30 9.52
N ILE A 223 12.30 -8.60 10.66
CA ILE A 223 13.05 -7.33 10.74
C ILE A 223 14.51 -7.55 10.37
N THR A 224 15.16 -8.59 10.89
CA THR A 224 16.56 -8.91 10.55
C THR A 224 16.71 -9.18 9.06
N GLN A 225 15.83 -10.00 8.47
CA GLN A 225 15.86 -10.30 7.04
C GLN A 225 15.60 -9.05 6.19
N ALA A 226 14.54 -8.30 6.47
CA ALA A 226 14.17 -7.11 5.71
C ALA A 226 15.23 -6.02 5.80
N ASN A 227 15.89 -5.84 6.95
CA ASN A 227 17.04 -4.93 7.07
C ASN A 227 18.27 -5.44 6.29
N SER A 228 18.51 -6.75 6.24
CA SER A 228 19.60 -7.32 5.44
C SER A 228 19.38 -7.07 3.94
N GLU A 229 18.17 -7.28 3.44
CA GLU A 229 17.80 -6.97 2.05
C GLU A 229 17.76 -5.45 1.79
N GLY A 230 17.24 -4.68 2.74
CA GLY A 230 17.18 -3.23 2.69
C GLY A 230 18.56 -2.56 2.59
N ALA A 231 19.58 -3.11 3.25
CA ALA A 231 20.97 -2.67 3.13
C ALA A 231 21.56 -2.91 1.73
N LYS A 232 21.06 -3.90 0.99
CA LYS A 232 21.40 -4.15 -0.42
C LYS A 232 20.59 -3.27 -1.39
N GLY A 233 19.63 -2.51 -0.88
CA GLY A 233 18.74 -1.62 -1.62
C GLY A 233 17.42 -2.24 -2.07
N TYR A 234 17.02 -3.37 -1.46
CA TYR A 234 15.75 -4.00 -1.74
C TYR A 234 14.65 -3.56 -0.76
N ARG A 235 13.52 -3.12 -1.31
CA ARG A 235 12.28 -2.87 -0.57
C ARG A 235 11.40 -4.12 -0.52
N SER A 236 10.87 -4.44 0.66
CA SER A 236 9.87 -5.50 0.81
C SER A 236 8.58 -5.13 0.08
N LYS A 237 8.06 -6.07 -0.71
CA LYS A 237 6.90 -5.91 -1.59
C LYS A 237 5.71 -6.78 -1.21
N GLY A 238 5.83 -7.64 -0.19
CA GLY A 238 4.76 -8.56 0.21
C GLY A 238 5.09 -10.03 0.17
N LYS A 239 4.19 -10.85 0.71
CA LYS A 239 4.23 -12.31 0.53
C LYS A 239 3.46 -12.71 -0.72
N MET A 240 4.06 -13.59 -1.51
CA MET A 240 3.41 -14.19 -2.67
C MET A 240 3.37 -15.70 -2.52
N GLN A 241 2.23 -16.30 -2.91
CA GLN A 241 2.10 -17.73 -3.07
C GLN A 241 2.45 -18.11 -4.51
N PHE A 242 3.21 -19.19 -4.66
CA PHE A 242 3.55 -19.80 -5.94
C PHE A 242 2.91 -21.17 -6.10
N GLY A 243 2.35 -21.43 -7.28
CA GLY A 243 1.77 -22.72 -7.63
C GLY A 243 0.56 -23.15 -6.77
N PRO A 244 0.02 -24.35 -7.04
CA PRO A 244 -1.06 -24.92 -6.24
C PRO A 244 -0.57 -25.29 -4.83
N LEU A 245 -1.51 -25.47 -3.90
CA LEU A 245 -1.21 -26.09 -2.61
C LEU A 245 -0.50 -27.43 -2.85
N GLN A 246 0.60 -27.66 -2.14
CA GLN A 246 1.28 -28.95 -2.23
C GLN A 246 0.35 -30.06 -1.71
N PRO A 247 0.51 -31.32 -2.17
CA PRO A 247 -0.27 -32.46 -1.66
C PRO A 247 -0.16 -32.65 -0.14
N THR A 248 0.93 -32.15 0.45
CA THR A 248 1.21 -32.11 1.89
C THR A 248 0.41 -31.03 2.64
N GLY A 249 -0.33 -30.18 1.93
CA GLY A 249 -0.96 -28.96 2.46
C GLY A 249 0.01 -27.78 2.59
N ALA A 250 1.29 -27.94 2.24
CA ALA A 250 2.27 -26.87 2.33
C ALA A 250 2.02 -25.78 1.28
N ILE A 251 2.10 -24.53 1.72
CA ILE A 251 1.96 -23.35 0.86
C ILE A 251 3.36 -22.88 0.47
N ASN A 252 3.62 -22.76 -0.83
CA ASN A 252 4.89 -22.20 -1.31
C ASN A 252 4.81 -20.68 -1.27
N LEU A 253 5.08 -20.11 -0.10
CA LEU A 253 5.10 -18.66 0.13
C LEU A 253 6.54 -18.15 0.03
N SER A 254 6.73 -16.95 -0.52
CA SER A 254 8.00 -16.22 -0.43
C SER A 254 7.75 -14.74 -0.20
N TRP A 255 8.69 -14.08 0.48
CA TRP A 255 8.77 -12.63 0.50
C TRP A 255 9.36 -12.13 -0.80
N ILE A 256 8.66 -11.19 -1.44
CA ILE A 256 9.13 -10.50 -2.62
C ILE A 256 9.87 -9.25 -2.18
N TYR A 257 11.03 -9.05 -2.77
CA TYR A 257 11.87 -7.87 -2.58
C TYR A 257 12.14 -7.23 -3.94
N MET A 258 12.13 -5.90 -3.98
CA MET A 258 12.28 -5.12 -5.21
C MET A 258 13.29 -4.00 -5.04
N LYS A 259 14.16 -3.82 -6.01
CA LYS A 259 15.17 -2.75 -6.04
C LYS A 259 15.09 -1.98 -7.35
N ASP A 260 15.07 -0.65 -7.25
CA ASP A 260 15.37 0.23 -8.37
C ASP A 260 16.89 0.27 -8.57
N GLN A 261 17.35 -0.11 -9.76
CA GLN A 261 18.77 -0.18 -10.10
C GLN A 261 19.36 1.20 -10.46
N THR A 262 18.53 2.21 -10.67
CA THR A 262 18.99 3.56 -11.04
C THR A 262 19.31 4.44 -9.84
N GLN A 263 19.01 3.96 -8.63
CA GLN A 263 19.20 4.67 -7.38
C GLN A 263 20.00 3.80 -6.41
N SER A 264 20.75 4.45 -5.51
CA SER A 264 21.46 3.77 -4.43
C SER A 264 20.62 3.77 -3.15
N ALA A 265 19.34 3.43 -3.28
CA ALA A 265 18.39 3.43 -2.16
C ALA A 265 18.79 2.40 -1.09
N THR A 266 18.51 2.70 0.17
CA THR A 266 18.55 1.74 1.28
C THR A 266 17.27 1.83 2.10
N PHE A 267 16.90 0.73 2.74
CA PHE A 267 15.68 0.63 3.55
C PHE A 267 16.00 0.04 4.91
N THR A 268 15.51 0.69 5.96
CA THR A 268 15.54 0.15 7.34
C THR A 268 14.12 -0.14 7.80
N TYR A 269 13.93 -1.19 8.58
CA TYR A 269 12.62 -1.69 8.99
C TYR A 269 12.51 -1.77 10.50
N GLN A 270 11.31 -1.45 10.99
CA GLN A 270 10.90 -1.64 12.38
C GLN A 270 9.43 -2.06 12.46
N SER A 271 9.01 -2.43 13.66
CA SER A 271 7.63 -2.87 13.92
C SER A 271 7.05 -2.21 15.17
N ALA A 272 5.73 -2.16 15.23
CA ALA A 272 4.96 -1.84 16.41
C ALA A 272 3.83 -2.88 16.60
N ALA A 273 3.24 -2.89 17.80
CA ALA A 273 2.03 -3.66 18.04
C ALA A 273 0.89 -3.15 17.13
N VAL A 274 0.04 -4.07 16.66
CA VAL A 274 -1.19 -3.70 15.95
C VAL A 274 -2.12 -2.96 16.92
N GLN A 275 -2.75 -1.90 16.43
CA GLN A 275 -3.66 -1.09 17.23
C GLN A 275 -5.10 -1.60 17.12
N ALA A 276 -5.80 -1.64 18.24
CA ALA A 276 -7.17 -2.14 18.32
C ALA A 276 -8.24 -1.12 17.88
N THR A 277 -7.86 0.16 17.75
CA THR A 277 -8.77 1.25 17.38
C THR A 277 -8.20 2.07 16.23
N GLY A 278 -9.07 2.63 15.39
CA GLY A 278 -8.66 3.50 14.29
C GLY A 278 -7.93 4.76 14.77
N ALA A 279 -8.37 5.35 15.90
CA ALA A 279 -7.73 6.54 16.47
C ALA A 279 -6.28 6.25 16.93
N SER A 280 -6.09 5.14 17.66
CA SER A 280 -4.75 4.72 18.10
C SER A 280 -3.87 4.32 16.91
N PHE A 281 -4.45 3.71 15.87
CA PHE A 281 -3.73 3.39 14.65
C PHE A 281 -3.22 4.64 13.94
N VAL A 282 -4.07 5.65 13.71
CA VAL A 282 -3.67 6.91 13.07
C VAL A 282 -2.64 7.67 13.91
N GLN A 283 -2.78 7.65 15.24
CA GLN A 283 -1.77 8.22 16.13
C GLN A 283 -0.43 7.51 15.98
N GLN A 284 -0.43 6.18 15.91
CA GLN A 284 0.79 5.39 15.69
C GLN A 284 1.40 5.71 14.32
N LEU A 285 0.61 5.70 13.25
CA LEU A 285 1.04 6.06 11.91
C LEU A 285 1.70 7.45 11.87
N ASN A 286 1.10 8.47 12.49
CA ASN A 286 1.67 9.81 12.56
C ASN A 286 2.92 9.88 13.43
N THR A 287 2.99 9.08 14.51
CA THR A 287 4.19 9.02 15.38
C THR A 287 5.41 8.52 14.62
N PHE A 288 5.25 7.45 13.83
CA PHE A 288 6.31 6.92 12.97
C PHE A 288 6.54 7.79 11.73
N GLY A 289 5.49 8.31 11.11
CA GLY A 289 5.57 9.19 9.95
C GLY A 289 6.33 10.49 10.22
N ALA A 290 6.20 11.05 11.43
CA ALA A 290 7.00 12.19 11.89
C ALA A 290 8.50 11.88 12.03
N GLN A 291 8.87 10.60 12.11
CA GLN A 291 10.25 10.10 12.15
C GLN A 291 10.72 9.63 10.77
N GLY A 292 9.99 9.93 9.68
CA GLY A 292 10.34 9.48 8.33
C GLY A 292 10.02 8.02 8.03
N ASN A 293 9.29 7.34 8.90
CA ASN A 293 8.97 5.92 8.74
C ASN A 293 7.62 5.76 8.03
N ALA A 294 7.68 5.29 6.78
CA ALA A 294 6.53 4.95 5.98
C ALA A 294 5.92 3.62 6.43
N TYR A 295 4.60 3.56 6.50
CA TYR A 295 3.87 2.34 6.82
C TYR A 295 3.97 1.32 5.68
N LEU A 296 4.32 0.08 6.01
CA LEU A 296 4.35 -1.04 5.09
C LEU A 296 3.01 -1.80 5.10
N GLY A 297 2.46 -2.05 6.28
CA GLY A 297 1.26 -2.85 6.47
C GLY A 297 1.27 -3.64 7.77
N ASP A 298 0.13 -4.18 8.13
CA ASP A 298 -0.01 -5.16 9.20
C ASP A 298 0.24 -6.55 8.61
N LEU A 299 1.39 -7.14 8.94
CA LEU A 299 1.83 -8.39 8.32
C LEU A 299 1.69 -9.54 9.31
N PRO A 300 0.87 -10.56 9.03
CA PRO A 300 0.86 -11.79 9.81
C PRO A 300 2.11 -12.60 9.48
N LEU A 301 2.85 -13.11 10.48
CA LEU A 301 4.06 -13.93 10.26
C LEU A 301 3.87 -15.30 10.89
N GLY A 302 4.25 -16.40 10.25
CA GLY A 302 4.24 -17.74 10.88
C GLY A 302 2.87 -18.28 11.35
N MET A 303 2.90 -19.33 12.18
CA MET A 303 1.75 -19.99 12.83
C MET A 303 2.12 -20.37 14.29
N PRO A 304 1.31 -20.02 15.32
CA PRO A 304 0.20 -19.05 15.27
C PRO A 304 0.73 -17.72 14.74
N SER A 305 -0.04 -16.97 13.96
CA SER A 305 0.52 -15.84 13.21
C SER A 305 0.71 -14.59 14.08
N PRO A 306 1.89 -14.28 14.69
CA PRO A 306 2.11 -12.94 15.22
C PRO A 306 1.89 -11.93 14.10
N THR A 307 0.98 -11.00 14.35
CA THR A 307 0.75 -9.84 13.49
C THR A 307 1.37 -8.62 14.17
N ALA A 308 2.11 -7.84 13.39
CA ALA A 308 2.64 -6.54 13.81
C ALA A 308 2.44 -5.53 12.68
N SER A 309 2.37 -4.25 13.06
CA SER A 309 2.43 -3.14 12.12
C SER A 309 3.88 -2.90 11.74
N PHE A 310 4.21 -2.96 10.45
CA PHE A 310 5.56 -2.76 9.96
C PHE A 310 5.72 -1.39 9.30
N TYR A 311 6.90 -0.82 9.49
CA TYR A 311 7.30 0.48 8.96
C TYR A 311 8.69 0.38 8.36
N PHE A 312 8.99 1.27 7.43
CA PHE A 312 10.31 1.41 6.85
C PHE A 312 10.71 2.87 6.66
N GLU A 313 12.00 3.15 6.81
CA GLU A 313 12.61 4.41 6.42
C GLU A 313 13.43 4.18 5.15
N ALA A 314 13.26 5.06 4.16
CA ALA A 314 14.00 5.00 2.90
C ALA A 314 15.07 6.11 2.88
N SER A 315 16.28 5.76 2.46
CA SER A 315 17.39 6.70 2.26
C SER A 315 17.86 6.64 0.81
N ASN A 316 18.36 7.77 0.26
CA ASN A 316 18.83 7.88 -1.13
C ASN A 316 17.81 7.37 -2.17
N CYS A 317 16.52 7.63 -1.90
CA CYS A 317 15.40 7.05 -2.62
C CYS A 317 14.46 8.17 -3.04
N THR A 318 14.04 8.16 -4.31
CA THR A 318 12.98 9.00 -4.86
C THR A 318 11.93 8.17 -5.60
N GLY A 319 10.70 8.67 -5.63
CA GLY A 319 9.58 8.00 -6.30
C GLY A 319 8.83 7.01 -5.40
N PHE A 320 8.02 6.15 -6.02
CA PHE A 320 6.99 5.38 -5.34
C PHE A 320 7.53 4.32 -4.37
N LEU A 321 8.76 3.82 -4.53
CA LEU A 321 9.37 2.88 -3.59
C LEU A 321 9.70 3.52 -2.24
N CYS A 322 9.74 4.84 -2.16
CA CYS A 322 10.31 5.54 -1.02
C CYS A 322 9.27 6.02 -0.01
N THR A 323 7.99 5.69 -0.27
CA THR A 323 6.85 6.14 0.52
C THR A 323 5.87 4.99 0.77
N THR A 324 4.86 5.25 1.59
CA THR A 324 3.77 4.30 1.87
C THR A 324 3.02 3.98 0.58
N LEU A 325 3.05 2.73 0.14
CA LEU A 325 2.15 2.25 -0.90
C LEU A 325 0.83 1.79 -0.28
N ASN A 326 -0.19 1.56 -1.12
CA ASN A 326 -1.41 0.91 -0.66
C ASN A 326 -1.06 -0.48 -0.08
N PRO A 327 -1.21 -0.71 1.23
CA PRO A 327 -0.74 -1.95 1.87
C PRO A 327 -1.54 -3.20 1.48
N LEU A 328 -2.71 -3.03 0.88
CA LEU A 328 -3.58 -4.14 0.49
C LEU A 328 -3.38 -4.54 -0.97
N THR A 329 -2.94 -3.62 -1.82
CA THR A 329 -2.88 -3.83 -3.27
C THR A 329 -1.49 -3.71 -3.87
N GLN A 330 -0.51 -3.15 -3.14
CA GLN A 330 0.81 -2.83 -3.67
C GLN A 330 1.98 -3.27 -2.78
N ASN A 331 1.73 -3.77 -1.59
CA ASN A 331 2.68 -4.44 -0.68
C ASN A 331 2.53 -5.99 -0.47
#